data_AF-A3D6F7-F1
#
_entry.id   AF-A3D6F7-F1
#
_cell.length_a   1.000
_cell.length_b   1.000
_cell.length_c   1.000
_cell.angle_alpha   90.00
_cell.angle_beta   90.00
_cell.angle_gamma   90.00
#
_symmetry.space_group_name_H-M   'P 1'
#
loop_
_entity.id
_entity.type
_entity.pdbx_description
1 polymer ?
#
loop_
_entity_poly.entity_id
_entity_poly.type
_entity_poly.pdbx_seq_one_letter_code
_entity_poly.pdbx_strand_id
1 'polypeptide(L)'
;MGNTESGMRVWRIYFWFCVLQLIMNYRAAMMSTVAWYDVINWLVMLQGLIGLQGQVYKLRFFSQKVWQRFFPIFCVWSLMYVGINWASNTTNPPDISSNIGYVIILMLTIPQCLALYRYAVNWHHLPAKSKKP
;
A
#
# COMPACT_ATOMS: atom_id res chain seq x y z
N MET A 1 26.47 14.07 2.57
CA MET A 1 25.08 14.10 3.12
C MET A 1 24.06 14.69 2.12
N GLY A 2 24.15 14.38 0.81
CA GLY A 2 23.23 14.94 -0.22
C GLY A 2 22.20 13.97 -0.82
N ASN A 3 22.28 12.66 -0.53
CA ASN A 3 21.43 11.65 -1.17
C ASN A 3 20.07 11.38 -0.49
N THR A 4 19.83 11.94 0.70
CA THR A 4 18.60 11.68 1.46
C THR A 4 17.40 12.48 0.94
N GLU A 5 17.62 13.67 0.38
CA GLU A 5 16.51 14.50 -0.13
C GLU A 5 15.91 13.96 -1.42
N SER A 6 16.75 13.54 -2.37
CA SER A 6 16.29 12.98 -3.66
C SER A 6 15.42 11.74 -3.43
N GLY A 7 15.85 10.82 -2.55
CA GLY A 7 15.07 9.64 -2.20
C GLY A 7 13.70 9.99 -1.60
N MET A 8 13.63 10.98 -0.71
CA MET A 8 12.37 11.41 -0.08
C MET A 8 11.38 12.00 -1.10
N ARG A 9 11.87 12.68 -2.15
CA ARG A 9 11.00 13.21 -3.23
C ARG A 9 10.33 12.08 -4.02
N VAL A 10 11.07 11.02 -4.35
CA VAL A 10 10.53 9.84 -5.04
C VAL A 10 9.43 9.17 -4.21
N TRP A 11 9.66 8.99 -2.91
CA TRP A 11 8.65 8.40 -2.02
C TRP A 11 7.37 9.25 -1.89
N ARG A 12 7.48 10.58 -1.96
CA ARG A 12 6.30 11.48 -1.98
C ARG A 12 5.49 11.32 -3.26
N ILE A 13 6.15 11.27 -4.41
CA ILE A 13 5.48 11.06 -5.71
C ILE A 13 4.78 9.69 -5.70
N TYR A 14 5.49 8.66 -5.26
CA TYR A 14 4.94 7.31 -5.13
C TYR A 14 3.76 7.25 -4.16
N PHE A 15 3.81 7.96 -3.02
CA PHE A 15 2.68 8.06 -2.10
C PHE A 15 1.43 8.63 -2.77
N TRP A 16 1.54 9.77 -3.46
CA TRP A 16 0.41 10.36 -4.16
C TRP A 16 -0.11 9.48 -5.29
N PHE A 17 0.78 8.76 -5.97
CA PHE A 17 0.40 7.77 -6.97
C PHE A 17 -0.43 6.63 -6.35
N CYS A 18 -0.03 6.11 -5.18
CA CYS A 18 -0.79 5.08 -4.47
C CYS A 18 -2.16 5.59 -3.97
N VAL A 19 -2.23 6.85 -3.51
CA VAL A 19 -3.50 7.49 -3.14
C VAL A 19 -4.44 7.59 -4.35
N LEU A 20 -3.93 8.06 -5.49
CA LEU A 20 -4.72 8.15 -6.73
C LEU A 20 -5.16 6.76 -7.20
N GLN A 21 -4.29 5.75 -7.12
CA GLN A 21 -4.65 4.38 -7.45
C GLN A 21 -5.78 3.85 -6.55
N LEU A 22 -5.74 4.11 -5.23
CA LEU A 22 -6.80 3.69 -4.32
C LEU A 22 -8.14 4.37 -4.67
N ILE A 23 -8.12 5.67 -5.01
CA ILE A 23 -9.31 6.41 -5.46
C ILE A 23 -9.87 5.81 -6.76
N MET A 24 -9.00 5.50 -7.72
CA MET A 24 -9.41 4.91 -9.00
C MET A 24 -9.97 3.50 -8.80
N ASN A 25 -9.37 2.70 -7.90
CA ASN A 25 -9.87 1.37 -7.56
C ASN A 25 -11.26 1.44 -6.91
N TYR A 26 -11.44 2.32 -5.93
CA TYR A 26 -12.74 2.56 -5.30
C TYR A 26 -13.79 3.03 -6.31
N ARG A 27 -13.44 3.95 -7.21
CA ARG A 27 -14.34 4.43 -8.27
C ARG A 27 -14.71 3.32 -9.26
N ALA A 28 -13.75 2.51 -9.68
CA ALA A 28 -14.00 1.37 -10.58
C ALA A 28 -14.96 0.37 -9.93
N ALA A 29 -14.80 0.13 -8.63
CA ALA A 29 -15.66 -0.78 -7.90
C ALA A 29 -17.10 -0.28 -7.73
N MET A 30 -17.31 1.04 -7.65
CA MET A 30 -18.66 1.63 -7.68
C MET A 30 -19.39 1.42 -9.01
N MET A 31 -18.66 1.07 -10.08
CA MET A 31 -19.21 0.77 -11.40
C MET A 31 -19.36 -0.74 -11.65
N SER A 32 -19.00 -1.58 -10.67
CA SER A 32 -19.02 -3.04 -10.78
C SER A 32 -19.69 -3.67 -9.55
N THR A 33 -19.88 -4.99 -9.58
CA THR A 33 -20.27 -5.73 -8.37
C THR A 33 -19.11 -5.73 -7.38
N VAL A 34 -19.31 -5.16 -6.20
CA VAL A 34 -18.30 -5.13 -5.12
C VAL A 34 -18.40 -6.42 -4.31
N ALA A 35 -17.32 -7.18 -4.25
CA ALA A 35 -17.23 -8.34 -3.39
C ALA A 35 -16.76 -7.95 -1.98
N TRP A 36 -17.07 -8.78 -0.97
CA TRP A 36 -16.65 -8.53 0.41
C TRP A 36 -15.12 -8.45 0.56
N TYR A 37 -14.37 -9.18 -0.27
CA TYR A 37 -12.91 -9.17 -0.25
C TYR A 37 -12.32 -7.87 -0.82
N ASP A 38 -13.06 -7.13 -1.66
CA ASP A 38 -12.64 -5.81 -2.15
C ASP A 38 -12.64 -4.78 -1.01
N VAL A 39 -13.67 -4.85 -0.15
CA VAL A 39 -13.78 -3.99 1.04
C VAL A 39 -12.60 -4.21 1.99
N ILE A 40 -12.25 -5.48 2.25
CA ILE A 40 -11.07 -5.79 3.09
C ILE A 40 -9.79 -5.28 2.42
N ASN A 41 -9.65 -5.46 1.10
CA ASN A 41 -8.52 -4.94 0.36
C ASN A 41 -8.39 -3.42 0.50
N TRP A 42 -9.47 -2.65 0.43
CA TRP A 42 -9.41 -1.21 0.65
C TRP A 42 -8.99 -0.85 2.07
N LEU A 43 -9.47 -1.55 3.09
CA LEU A 43 -9.05 -1.31 4.47
C LEU A 43 -7.55 -1.60 4.67
N VAL A 44 -7.06 -2.70 4.11
CA VAL A 44 -5.64 -3.07 4.16
C VAL A 44 -4.79 -2.06 3.41
N MET A 45 -5.22 -1.63 2.21
CA MET A 45 -4.52 -0.62 1.41
C MET A 45 -4.51 0.75 2.09
N LEU A 46 -5.63 1.16 2.69
CA LEU A 46 -5.74 2.40 3.45
C LEU A 46 -4.78 2.40 4.65
N GLN A 47 -4.75 1.32 5.42
CA GLN A 47 -3.81 1.16 6.54
C GLN A 47 -2.35 1.15 6.04
N GLY A 48 -2.08 0.51 4.90
CA GLY A 48 -0.78 0.56 4.23
C GLY A 48 -0.36 1.98 3.82
N LEU A 49 -1.29 2.78 3.29
CA LEU A 49 -1.07 4.19 2.96
C LEU A 49 -0.76 5.04 4.19
N ILE A 50 -1.42 4.81 5.32
CA ILE A 50 -1.11 5.49 6.60
C ILE A 50 0.34 5.19 7.01
N GLY A 51 0.80 3.94 6.85
CA GLY A 51 2.18 3.56 7.13
C GLY A 51 3.18 4.22 6.17
N LEU A 52 2.86 4.24 4.87
CA LEU A 52 3.66 4.93 3.86
C LEU A 52 3.74 6.44 4.14
N GLN A 53 2.63 7.07 4.49
CA GLN A 53 2.59 8.48 4.90
C GLN A 53 3.49 8.72 6.12
N GLY A 54 3.43 7.84 7.12
CA GLY A 54 4.31 7.86 8.28
C GLY A 54 5.79 7.83 7.89
N GLN A 55 6.15 6.99 6.93
CA GLN A 55 7.53 6.88 6.43
C GLN A 55 8.00 8.11 5.65
N VAL A 56 7.13 8.65 4.79
CA VAL A 56 7.40 9.79 3.90
C VAL A 56 7.51 11.10 4.69
N TYR A 57 6.62 11.32 5.64
CA TYR A 57 6.52 12.56 6.41
C TYR A 57 7.13 12.44 7.80
N LYS A 58 7.76 11.31 8.12
CA LYS A 58 8.38 11.03 9.42
C LYS A 58 7.40 11.19 10.59
N LEU A 59 6.14 10.84 10.37
CA LEU A 59 5.06 10.91 11.36
C LEU A 59 4.95 9.59 12.13
N ARG A 60 4.51 9.64 13.39
CA ARG A 60 4.20 8.46 14.22
C ARG A 60 2.69 8.35 14.40
N PHE A 61 2.05 7.34 13.79
CA PHE A 61 0.61 7.10 13.92
C PHE A 61 0.26 6.03 14.97
N PHE A 62 0.90 4.86 14.92
CA PHE A 62 0.64 3.73 15.83
C PHE A 62 1.88 3.35 16.64
N SER A 63 1.96 2.16 17.25
CA SER A 63 3.20 1.68 17.87
C SER A 63 4.01 0.85 16.87
N GLN A 64 5.32 0.69 17.13
CA GLN A 64 6.17 -0.18 16.32
C GLN A 64 5.63 -1.62 16.23
N LYS A 65 5.13 -2.15 17.37
CA LYS A 65 4.57 -3.51 17.44
C LYS A 65 3.37 -3.68 16.51
N VAL A 66 2.55 -2.64 16.35
CA VAL A 66 1.42 -2.65 15.40
C VAL A 66 1.95 -2.80 13.98
N TRP A 67 2.95 -2.02 13.58
CA TRP A 67 3.53 -2.10 12.23
C TRP A 67 4.27 -3.40 11.94
N GLN A 68 4.97 -3.95 12.94
CA GLN A 68 5.63 -5.25 12.82
C GLN A 68 4.62 -6.39 12.61
N ARG A 69 3.45 -6.33 13.24
CA ARG A 69 2.36 -7.31 13.04
C ARG A 69 1.59 -7.07 11.75
N PHE A 70 1.35 -5.81 11.40
CA PHE A 70 0.61 -5.44 10.21
C PHE A 70 1.38 -5.75 8.92
N PHE A 71 2.70 -5.59 8.91
CA PHE A 71 3.54 -5.87 7.74
C PHE A 71 3.33 -7.26 7.12
N PRO A 72 3.46 -8.39 7.85
CA PRO A 72 3.23 -9.71 7.27
C PRO A 72 1.76 -9.90 6.84
N ILE A 73 0.80 -9.34 7.57
CA ILE A 73 -0.63 -9.38 7.20
C ILE A 73 -0.85 -8.67 5.86
N PHE A 74 -0.27 -7.48 5.69
CA PHE A 74 -0.34 -6.71 4.46
C PHE A 74 0.24 -7.51 3.29
N CYS A 75 1.45 -8.05 3.43
CA CYS A 75 2.09 -8.84 2.37
C CYS A 75 1.26 -10.07 1.97
N VAL A 76 0.81 -10.85 2.96
CA VAL A 76 0.00 -12.05 2.71
C VAL A 76 -1.31 -11.69 2.05
N TRP A 77 -2.01 -10.66 2.57
CA TRP A 77 -3.27 -10.22 2.01
C TRP A 77 -3.13 -9.71 0.57
N SER A 78 -2.13 -8.88 0.28
CA SER A 78 -1.89 -8.37 -1.08
C SER A 78 -1.63 -9.49 -2.08
N LEU A 79 -0.83 -10.51 -1.70
CA LEU A 79 -0.60 -11.68 -2.55
C LEU A 79 -1.86 -12.52 -2.73
N MET A 80 -2.61 -12.77 -1.65
CA MET A 80 -3.88 -13.48 -1.71
C MET A 80 -4.89 -12.76 -2.61
N TYR A 81 -5.02 -11.44 -2.47
CA TYR A 81 -5.95 -10.63 -3.27
C TYR A 81 -5.61 -10.68 -4.76
N VAL A 82 -4.33 -10.59 -5.13
CA VAL A 82 -3.90 -10.78 -6.53
C VAL A 82 -4.24 -12.19 -7.01
N GLY A 83 -3.99 -13.22 -6.19
CA GLY A 83 -4.31 -14.61 -6.54
C GLY A 83 -5.82 -14.88 -6.73
N ILE A 84 -6.67 -14.30 -5.86
CA ILE A 84 -8.13 -14.41 -5.96
C ILE A 84 -8.63 -13.78 -7.26
N ASN A 85 -8.17 -12.57 -7.58
CA ASN A 85 -8.57 -11.87 -8.79
C ASN A 85 -8.05 -12.57 -10.06
N TRP A 86 -6.81 -13.06 -10.02
CA TRP A 86 -6.24 -13.86 -11.09
C TRP A 86 -7.09 -15.12 -11.36
N ALA A 87 -7.37 -15.91 -10.33
CA ALA A 87 -8.15 -17.14 -10.44
C ALA A 87 -9.58 -16.87 -10.95
N SER A 88 -10.20 -15.78 -10.48
CA SER A 88 -11.55 -15.39 -10.92
C SER A 88 -11.58 -15.05 -12.42
N ASN A 89 -10.54 -14.41 -12.94
CA ASN A 89 -10.47 -14.01 -14.34
C ASN A 89 -10.03 -15.13 -15.30
N THR A 90 -9.40 -16.21 -14.83
CA THR A 90 -9.00 -17.35 -15.68
C THR A 90 -10.17 -18.15 -16.29
N THR A 91 -11.41 -17.87 -15.86
CA THR A 91 -12.62 -18.51 -16.39
C THR A 91 -13.10 -17.93 -17.72
N ASN A 92 -12.63 -16.73 -18.09
CA ASN A 92 -12.89 -16.08 -19.38
C ASN A 92 -11.62 -16.13 -20.25
N PRO A 93 -11.72 -16.08 -21.59
CA PRO A 93 -10.52 -16.03 -22.45
C PRO A 93 -9.62 -14.87 -21.97
N PRO A 94 -8.31 -15.12 -21.81
CA PRO A 94 -7.40 -14.19 -21.15
C PRO A 94 -7.30 -12.89 -21.97
N ASP A 95 -7.95 -11.84 -21.49
CA ASP A 95 -7.74 -10.49 -22.00
C ASP A 95 -6.36 -10.03 -21.53
N ILE A 96 -5.47 -9.74 -22.48
CA ILE A 96 -4.11 -9.24 -22.25
C ILE A 96 -4.13 -8.01 -21.31
N SER A 97 -5.19 -7.20 -21.38
CA SER A 97 -5.36 -6.03 -20.53
C SER A 97 -5.39 -6.38 -19.03
N SER A 98 -6.04 -7.49 -18.67
CA SER A 98 -6.19 -7.94 -17.28
C SER A 98 -4.86 -8.43 -16.68
N ASN A 99 -4.06 -9.14 -17.47
CA ASN A 99 -2.75 -9.65 -17.06
C ASN A 99 -1.76 -8.50 -16.80
N ILE A 100 -1.78 -7.46 -17.64
CA ILE A 100 -0.95 -6.26 -17.44
C ILE A 100 -1.34 -5.56 -16.13
N GLY A 101 -2.64 -5.49 -15.82
CA GLY A 101 -3.14 -4.94 -14.56
C GLY A 101 -2.54 -5.63 -13.32
N TYR A 102 -2.47 -6.96 -13.31
CA TYR A 102 -1.88 -7.71 -12.20
C TYR A 102 -0.38 -7.50 -12.05
N VAL A 103 0.36 -7.42 -13.15
CA VAL A 103 1.80 -7.10 -13.11
C VAL A 103 2.02 -5.71 -12.52
N ILE A 104 1.21 -4.73 -12.92
CA ILE A 104 1.27 -3.36 -12.37
C ILE A 104 0.98 -3.38 -10.87
N ILE A 105 -0.06 -4.09 -10.42
CA ILE A 105 -0.39 -4.20 -8.98
C ILE A 105 0.78 -4.80 -8.20
N LEU A 106 1.41 -5.87 -8.70
CA LEU A 106 2.58 -6.48 -8.04
C LEU A 106 3.77 -5.53 -7.99
N MET A 107 4.08 -4.85 -9.11
CA MET A 107 5.16 -3.86 -9.17
C MET A 107 4.93 -2.71 -8.18
N LEU A 108 3.68 -2.33 -7.93
CA LEU A 108 3.33 -1.28 -6.97
C LEU A 108 3.29 -1.79 -5.53
N THR A 109 2.98 -3.05 -5.31
CA THR A 109 2.93 -3.65 -3.96
C THR A 109 4.32 -3.77 -3.35
N ILE A 110 5.34 -4.11 -4.15
CA ILE A 110 6.72 -4.32 -3.64
C ILE A 110 7.29 -3.06 -2.95
N PRO A 111 7.26 -1.86 -3.55
CA PRO A 111 7.71 -0.64 -2.88
C PRO A 111 6.87 -0.31 -1.63
N GLN A 112 5.58 -0.65 -1.61
CA GLN A 112 4.71 -0.42 -0.46
C GLN A 112 5.11 -1.30 0.72
N CYS A 113 5.39 -2.59 0.46
CA CYS A 113 5.93 -3.52 1.45
C CYS A 113 7.29 -3.02 1.98
N LEU A 114 8.18 -2.57 1.10
CA LEU A 114 9.48 -2.03 1.49
C LEU A 114 9.33 -0.78 2.37
N ALA A 115 8.39 0.12 2.05
CA ALA A 115 8.13 1.30 2.85
C ALA A 115 7.60 0.96 4.24
N LEU A 116 6.64 0.03 4.34
CA LEU A 116 6.08 -0.44 5.61
C LEU A 116 7.16 -1.11 6.47
N TYR A 117 7.99 -1.96 5.87
CA TYR A 117 9.13 -2.57 6.56
C TYR A 117 10.09 -1.50 7.11
N ARG A 118 10.49 -0.53 6.26
CA ARG A 118 11.37 0.57 6.69
C ARG A 118 10.74 1.43 7.78
N TYR A 119 9.42 1.59 7.78
CA TYR A 119 8.71 2.34 8.82
C TYR A 119 8.70 1.59 10.15
N ALA A 120 8.46 0.27 10.12
CA ALA A 120 8.51 -0.58 11.30
C ALA A 120 9.91 -0.66 11.92
N VAL A 121 10.97 -0.66 11.10
CA VAL A 121 12.36 -0.71 11.56
C VAL A 121 12.86 0.64 12.04
N ASN A 122 12.66 1.72 11.26
CA ASN A 122 13.18 3.05 11.59
C ASN A 122 12.31 3.83 12.59
N TRP A 123 11.37 3.15 13.25
CA TRP A 123 10.39 3.75 14.15
C TRP A 123 11.01 4.66 15.22
N HIS A 124 12.13 4.22 15.82
CA HIS A 124 12.80 4.92 16.91
C HIS A 124 13.42 6.25 16.50
N HIS A 125 13.79 6.42 15.23
CA HIS A 125 14.42 7.64 14.70
C HIS A 125 13.41 8.73 14.30
N LEU A 126 12.12 8.44 14.37
CA LEU A 126 11.09 9.43 14.07
C LEU A 126 10.89 10.39 15.25
N PRO A 127 10.72 11.70 15.02
CA PRO A 127 10.38 12.61 16.10
C PRO A 127 9.05 12.18 16.73
N ALA A 128 9.00 12.13 18.07
CA ALA A 128 7.73 12.03 18.75
C ALA A 128 6.88 13.24 18.33
N LYS A 129 5.59 13.02 18.04
CA LYS A 129 4.68 14.13 17.75
C LYS A 129 4.70 15.04 18.99
N SER A 130 5.42 16.16 18.88
CA SER A 130 5.43 17.20 19.91
C SER A 130 3.97 17.55 20.12
N LYS A 131 3.46 17.31 21.33
CA LYS A 131 2.18 17.85 21.77
C LYS A 131 2.36 19.36 21.80
N LYS A 132 2.24 20.02 20.64
CA LYS A 132 2.05 21.46 20.63
C LYS A 132 0.66 21.69 21.24
N PRO A 133 0.59 22.49 22.30
CA PRO A 133 -0.65 22.80 23.00
C PRO A 133 -1.65 23.51 22.08
#